data_AF-A0A7V9PZW8-F1
#
_entry.id   AF-A0A7V9PZW8-F1
#
_cell.length_a   1.000
_cell.length_b   1.000
_cell.length_c   1.000
_cell.angle_alpha   90.00
_cell.angle_beta   90.00
_cell.angle_gamma   90.00
#
_symmetry.space_group_name_H-M   'P 1'
#
loop_
_entity.id
_entity.type
_entity.pdbx_description
1 polymer ?
#
loop_
_entity_poly.entity_id
_entity_poly.type
_entity_poly.pdbx_seq_one_letter_code
_entity_poly.pdbx_strand_id
1 'polypeptide(L)'
;PMDWTRARLDDPQESVRRISDQTALAPLLPDDRLDERAQLLVDALIASNRERQEREDQKTIDVPLSDAKLAEFETALQQTFEDERWLHRALQAAGALEVVNDEPPEEVQGSQINAWLPKSFFIEEPRVFGSDTAAHRYGGALAGHERDFFVDQLRQAPLVQANADDPLATQLRALLAALIADGFQPDLLLTPFNWTVMQSLQVELYRGAGGEIEPPEWAATDGGRGVAFGAFDGIPACRIHRGLDDRIVVVDLSRFAIWRDWIPGGEAISFQFDYLNEVEAEQLAHDTPRRAPRQYGSTFAS
;
A
#
# COMPACT_ATOMS: atom_id res chain seq x y z
N PRO A 1 -32.44 -29.35 22.64
CA PRO A 1 -31.12 -28.69 22.70
C PRO A 1 -31.16 -27.41 21.83
N MET A 2 -30.93 -26.23 22.42
CA MET A 2 -31.14 -24.98 21.69
C MET A 2 -29.92 -24.58 20.84
N ASP A 3 -30.15 -24.40 19.54
CA ASP A 3 -29.13 -24.15 18.50
C ASP A 3 -28.37 -22.81 18.61
N TRP A 4 -28.80 -21.89 19.48
CA TRP A 4 -28.11 -20.59 19.67
C TRP A 4 -26.83 -20.68 20.49
N THR A 5 -26.54 -21.82 21.10
CA THR A 5 -25.28 -22.07 21.84
C THR A 5 -24.05 -22.23 20.93
N ARG A 6 -24.23 -22.26 19.60
CA ARG A 6 -23.13 -22.42 18.64
C ARG A 6 -22.54 -21.08 18.15
N ALA A 7 -23.30 -19.99 18.20
CA ALA A 7 -22.87 -18.67 17.74
C ALA A 7 -22.14 -17.88 18.84
N ARG A 8 -21.13 -17.08 18.46
CA ARG A 8 -20.49 -16.10 19.35
C ARG A 8 -21.56 -15.06 19.72
N LEU A 9 -21.70 -14.77 21.02
CA LEU A 9 -22.51 -13.64 21.47
C LEU A 9 -21.60 -12.41 21.48
N ASP A 10 -21.81 -11.51 20.51
CA ASP A 10 -20.99 -10.31 20.33
C ASP A 10 -21.12 -9.35 21.52
N ASP A 11 -22.30 -9.31 22.17
CA ASP A 11 -22.54 -8.61 23.43
C ASP A 11 -23.41 -9.46 24.38
N PRO A 12 -22.79 -10.14 25.38
CA PRO A 12 -23.50 -10.92 26.38
C PRO A 12 -24.46 -10.09 27.25
N GLN A 13 -24.12 -8.83 27.56
CA GLN A 13 -24.96 -7.96 28.38
C GLN A 13 -26.22 -7.56 27.61
N GLU A 14 -26.07 -7.09 26.37
CA GLU A 14 -27.20 -6.74 25.52
C GLU A 14 -28.07 -7.96 25.21
N SER A 15 -27.46 -9.12 25.01
CA SER A 15 -28.18 -10.37 24.74
C SER A 15 -29.04 -10.82 25.94
N VAL A 16 -28.48 -10.81 27.15
CA VAL A 16 -29.22 -11.17 28.37
C VAL A 16 -30.30 -10.13 28.66
N ARG A 17 -30.00 -8.83 28.53
CA ARG A 17 -30.98 -7.75 28.71
C ARG A 17 -32.15 -7.88 27.73
N ARG A 18 -31.88 -8.14 26.45
CA ARG A 18 -32.92 -8.33 25.42
C ARG A 18 -33.82 -9.52 25.71
N ILE A 19 -33.30 -10.57 26.35
CA ILE A 19 -34.08 -11.74 26.76
C ILE A 19 -34.94 -11.40 27.99
N SER A 20 -34.38 -10.70 28.98
CA SER A 20 -35.11 -10.26 30.18
C SER A 20 -36.23 -9.27 29.86
N ASP A 21 -36.04 -8.40 28.86
CA ASP A 21 -37.01 -7.39 28.43
C ASP A 21 -38.13 -7.97 27.52
N GLN A 22 -38.06 -9.25 27.13
CA GLN A 22 -39.10 -9.88 26.32
C GLN A 22 -40.36 -10.14 27.15
N THR A 23 -41.43 -9.40 26.83
CA THR A 23 -42.73 -9.48 27.52
C THR A 23 -43.34 -10.89 27.52
N ALA A 24 -43.01 -11.72 26.52
CA ALA A 24 -43.47 -13.11 26.43
C ALA A 24 -42.79 -14.05 27.44
N LEU A 25 -41.59 -13.71 27.92
CA LEU A 25 -40.82 -14.52 28.87
C LEU A 25 -41.01 -14.07 30.32
N ALA A 26 -41.51 -12.85 30.54
CA ALA A 26 -41.81 -12.30 31.87
C ALA A 26 -42.58 -13.24 32.82
N PRO A 27 -43.60 -14.03 32.38
CA PRO A 27 -44.31 -14.96 33.27
C PRO A 27 -43.51 -16.21 33.67
N LEU A 28 -42.41 -16.49 32.96
CA LEU A 28 -41.55 -17.66 33.15
C LEU A 28 -40.28 -17.33 33.94
N LEU A 29 -40.01 -16.04 34.14
CA LEU A 29 -38.85 -15.56 34.88
C LEU A 29 -39.21 -15.48 36.38
N PRO A 30 -38.42 -16.11 37.26
CA PRO A 30 -38.69 -16.11 38.69
C PRO A 30 -38.53 -14.71 39.28
N ASP A 31 -39.51 -14.17 40.02
CA ASP A 31 -39.47 -12.77 40.53
C ASP A 31 -38.31 -12.47 41.50
N ASP A 32 -37.65 -13.50 42.05
CA ASP A 32 -36.58 -13.37 43.03
C ASP A 32 -35.18 -13.36 42.38
N ARG A 33 -34.40 -12.31 42.68
CA ARG A 33 -32.97 -12.21 42.35
C ARG A 33 -32.65 -12.31 40.85
N LEU A 34 -33.56 -11.87 39.99
CA LEU A 34 -33.36 -11.87 38.53
C LEU A 34 -32.11 -11.14 38.12
N ASP A 35 -31.85 -9.97 38.69
CA ASP A 35 -30.67 -9.17 38.37
C ASP A 35 -29.37 -9.89 38.75
N GLU A 36 -29.33 -10.53 39.94
CA GLU A 36 -28.17 -11.32 40.37
C GLU A 36 -27.95 -12.54 39.46
N ARG A 37 -29.02 -13.23 39.04
CA ARG A 37 -28.93 -14.39 38.13
C ARG A 37 -28.56 -13.98 36.70
N ALA A 38 -29.06 -12.85 36.23
CA ALA A 38 -28.72 -12.26 34.94
C ALA A 38 -27.23 -11.87 34.91
N GLN A 39 -26.72 -11.27 35.99
CA GLN A 39 -25.31 -10.95 36.11
C GLN A 39 -24.44 -12.22 36.12
N LEU A 40 -24.82 -13.25 36.89
CA LEU A 40 -24.11 -14.54 36.88
C LEU A 40 -24.09 -15.19 35.49
N LEU A 41 -25.18 -15.06 34.72
CA LEU A 41 -25.24 -15.56 33.34
C LEU A 41 -24.33 -14.74 32.41
N VAL A 42 -24.34 -13.41 32.52
CA VAL A 42 -23.42 -12.53 31.78
C VAL A 42 -21.97 -12.91 32.08
N ASP A 43 -21.60 -13.04 33.36
CA ASP A 43 -20.25 -13.40 33.77
C ASP A 43 -19.84 -14.77 33.24
N ALA A 44 -20.75 -15.76 33.29
CA ALA A 44 -20.53 -17.09 32.73
C ALA A 44 -20.37 -17.07 31.20
N LEU A 45 -21.14 -16.24 30.48
CA LEU A 45 -21.04 -16.07 29.04
C LEU A 45 -19.74 -15.37 28.64
N ILE A 46 -19.30 -14.35 29.39
CA ILE A 46 -18.01 -13.68 29.18
C ILE A 46 -16.86 -14.68 29.40
N ALA A 47 -16.88 -15.44 30.50
CA ALA A 47 -15.88 -16.46 30.78
C ALA A 47 -15.85 -17.54 29.70
N SER A 48 -17.02 -18.01 29.25
CA SER A 48 -17.14 -19.01 28.19
C SER A 48 -16.62 -18.49 26.84
N ASN A 49 -16.93 -17.24 26.48
CA ASN A 49 -16.39 -16.59 25.29
C ASN A 49 -14.86 -16.49 25.35
N ARG A 50 -14.30 -16.15 26.51
CA ARG A 50 -12.85 -16.08 26.73
C ARG A 50 -12.18 -17.45 26.58
N GLU A 51 -12.66 -18.48 27.28
CA GLU A 51 -12.12 -19.84 27.16
C GLU A 51 -12.24 -20.40 25.74
N ARG A 52 -13.29 -20.02 25.02
CA ARG A 52 -13.46 -20.38 23.61
C ARG A 52 -12.41 -19.67 22.75
N GLN A 53 -12.21 -18.38 22.93
CA GLN A 53 -11.19 -17.59 22.23
C GLN A 53 -9.78 -18.15 22.48
N GLU A 54 -9.43 -18.43 23.75
CA GLU A 54 -8.12 -19.01 24.11
C GLU A 54 -7.90 -20.37 23.45
N ARG A 55 -8.90 -21.26 23.46
CA ARG A 55 -8.82 -22.55 22.75
C ARG A 55 -8.68 -22.39 21.24
N GLU A 56 -9.33 -21.39 20.68
CA GLU A 56 -9.31 -21.10 19.26
C GLU A 56 -7.99 -20.46 18.81
N ASP A 57 -7.41 -19.59 19.63
CA ASP A 57 -6.09 -19.00 19.43
C ASP A 57 -5.02 -20.08 19.54
N GLN A 58 -5.12 -20.97 20.54
CA GLN A 58 -4.21 -22.10 20.69
C GLN A 58 -4.23 -23.02 19.45
N LYS A 59 -5.41 -23.28 18.86
CA LYS A 59 -5.49 -24.02 17.59
C LYS A 59 -4.72 -23.34 16.46
N THR A 60 -4.81 -22.01 16.37
CA THR A 60 -4.07 -21.25 15.35
C THR A 60 -2.56 -21.28 15.60
N ILE A 61 -2.15 -21.21 16.87
CA ILE A 61 -0.76 -21.32 17.30
C ILE A 61 -0.19 -22.71 16.97
N ASP A 62 -0.94 -23.77 17.21
CA ASP A 62 -0.46 -25.15 17.05
C ASP A 62 -0.43 -25.62 15.59
N VAL A 63 -1.30 -25.08 14.74
CA VAL A 63 -1.38 -25.48 13.32
C VAL A 63 -0.12 -25.03 12.56
N PRO A 64 0.52 -25.92 11.77
CA PRO A 64 1.66 -25.53 10.95
C PRO A 64 1.25 -24.54 9.85
N LEU A 65 2.23 -23.77 9.37
CA LEU A 65 2.01 -22.94 8.19
C LEU A 65 1.75 -23.82 6.96
N SER A 66 0.94 -23.31 6.04
CA SER A 66 0.71 -23.89 4.73
C SER A 66 1.70 -23.32 3.74
N ASP A 67 2.57 -24.16 3.19
CA ASP A 67 3.51 -23.80 2.13
C ASP A 67 2.78 -23.25 0.90
N ALA A 68 1.58 -23.80 0.59
CA ALA A 68 0.76 -23.32 -0.51
C ALA A 68 0.29 -21.88 -0.28
N LYS A 69 -0.15 -21.55 0.94
CA LYS A 69 -0.58 -20.18 1.29
C LYS A 69 0.58 -19.19 1.29
N LEU A 70 1.76 -19.61 1.72
CA LEU A 70 2.98 -18.80 1.63
C LEU A 70 3.33 -18.52 0.16
N ALA A 71 3.34 -19.55 -0.69
CA ALA A 71 3.63 -19.39 -2.12
C ALA A 71 2.58 -18.52 -2.84
N GLU A 72 1.29 -18.64 -2.50
CA GLU A 72 0.23 -17.75 -3.00
C GLU A 72 0.50 -16.29 -2.63
N PHE A 73 0.90 -16.04 -1.38
CA PHE A 73 1.23 -14.71 -0.90
C PHE A 73 2.47 -14.13 -1.59
N GLU A 74 3.55 -14.91 -1.69
CA GLU A 74 4.78 -14.52 -2.38
C GLU A 74 4.49 -14.17 -3.85
N THR A 75 3.71 -15.02 -4.54
CA THR A 75 3.32 -14.79 -5.94
C THR A 75 2.51 -13.50 -6.09
N ALA A 76 1.50 -13.29 -5.24
CA ALA A 76 0.67 -12.09 -5.30
C ALA A 76 1.48 -10.82 -5.00
N LEU A 77 2.42 -10.89 -4.05
CA LEU A 77 3.30 -9.78 -3.70
C LEU A 77 4.25 -9.45 -4.86
N GLN A 78 4.90 -10.47 -5.43
CA GLN A 78 5.79 -10.37 -6.58
C GLN A 78 5.07 -9.75 -7.77
N GLN A 79 3.90 -10.27 -8.13
CA GLN A 79 3.11 -9.75 -9.23
C GLN A 79 2.70 -8.29 -8.99
N THR A 80 2.27 -7.95 -7.77
CA THR A 80 1.90 -6.56 -7.47
C THR A 80 3.11 -5.62 -7.53
N PHE A 81 4.27 -6.06 -7.04
CA PHE A 81 5.51 -5.29 -7.16
C PHE A 81 5.81 -5.01 -8.63
N GLU A 82 5.83 -6.04 -9.47
CA GLU A 82 6.05 -5.91 -10.91
C GLU A 82 5.03 -4.97 -11.55
N ASP A 83 3.74 -5.16 -11.30
CA ASP A 83 2.67 -4.35 -11.90
C ASP A 83 2.81 -2.86 -11.55
N GLU A 84 3.17 -2.56 -10.30
CA GLU A 84 3.33 -1.20 -9.76
C GLU A 84 4.69 -0.56 -10.08
N ARG A 85 5.68 -1.31 -10.58
CA ARG A 85 7.03 -0.82 -10.91
C ARG A 85 7.13 -0.06 -12.23
N TRP A 86 6.12 0.75 -12.55
CA TRP A 86 6.03 1.46 -13.83
C TRP A 86 7.21 2.42 -14.08
N LEU A 87 7.78 3.02 -13.03
CA LEU A 87 8.89 3.98 -13.15
C LEU A 87 10.15 3.30 -13.70
N HIS A 88 10.44 2.09 -13.22
CA HIS A 88 11.54 1.27 -13.71
C HIS A 88 11.40 1.00 -15.22
N ARG A 89 10.20 0.61 -15.68
CA ARG A 89 9.91 0.42 -17.10
C ARG A 89 10.01 1.72 -17.91
N ALA A 90 9.60 2.86 -17.33
CA ALA A 90 9.76 4.16 -17.97
C ALA A 90 11.24 4.53 -18.15
N LEU A 91 12.07 4.32 -17.12
CA LEU A 91 13.52 4.50 -17.19
C LEU A 91 14.15 3.56 -18.22
N GLN A 92 13.71 2.31 -18.29
CA GLN A 92 14.16 1.37 -19.31
C GLN A 92 13.81 1.85 -20.73
N ALA A 93 12.58 2.31 -20.95
CA ALA A 93 12.13 2.83 -22.24
C ALA A 93 12.90 4.09 -22.65
N ALA A 94 13.30 4.92 -21.70
CA ALA A 94 14.14 6.09 -21.92
C ALA A 94 15.65 5.78 -22.08
N GLY A 95 16.06 4.51 -21.94
CA GLY A 95 17.47 4.11 -21.99
C GLY A 95 18.29 4.55 -20.76
N ALA A 96 17.63 4.88 -19.65
CA ALA A 96 18.24 5.29 -18.39
C ALA A 96 18.62 4.10 -17.47
N LEU A 97 18.33 2.87 -17.90
CA LEU A 97 18.59 1.65 -17.13
C LEU A 97 19.89 0.96 -17.59
N GLU A 98 20.79 0.72 -16.64
CA GLU A 98 22.04 -0.01 -16.80
C GLU A 98 22.01 -1.31 -15.97
N VAL A 99 22.17 -2.46 -16.63
CA VAL A 99 22.30 -3.74 -15.93
C VAL A 99 23.78 -3.96 -15.58
N VAL A 100 24.05 -4.12 -14.29
CA VAL A 100 25.39 -4.33 -13.73
C VAL A 100 25.53 -5.80 -13.37
N ASN A 101 26.55 -6.47 -13.92
CA ASN A 101 26.79 -7.91 -13.70
C ASN A 101 27.72 -8.22 -12.51
N ASP A 102 28.14 -7.19 -11.78
CA ASP A 102 29.00 -7.30 -10.60
C ASP A 102 28.16 -7.45 -9.32
N GLU A 103 28.80 -7.60 -8.15
CA GLU A 103 28.07 -7.55 -6.87
C GLU A 103 27.67 -6.10 -6.51
N PRO A 104 26.49 -5.89 -5.88
CA PRO A 104 26.12 -4.58 -5.38
C PRO A 104 27.09 -4.14 -4.27
N PRO A 105 27.48 -2.85 -4.22
CA PRO A 105 28.24 -2.31 -3.09
C PRO A 105 27.51 -2.54 -1.77
N GLU A 106 28.23 -2.74 -0.66
CA GLU A 106 27.64 -2.97 0.67
C GLU A 106 26.69 -1.84 1.11
N GLU A 107 26.90 -0.63 0.60
CA GLU A 107 26.10 0.57 0.89
C GLU A 107 24.77 0.62 0.13
N VAL A 108 24.61 -0.17 -0.93
CA VAL A 108 23.38 -0.21 -1.74
C VAL A 108 22.40 -1.15 -1.07
N GLN A 109 21.46 -0.58 -0.32
CA GLN A 109 20.30 -1.30 0.20
C GLN A 109 19.13 -1.09 -0.74
N GLY A 110 18.57 -2.19 -1.24
CA GLY A 110 17.32 -2.16 -2.00
C GLY A 110 16.12 -1.78 -1.12
N SER A 111 14.96 -1.65 -1.74
CA SER A 111 13.69 -1.47 -1.03
C SER A 111 13.41 -2.67 -0.12
N GLN A 112 13.20 -2.42 1.18
CA GLN A 112 12.85 -3.45 2.16
C GLN A 112 11.57 -3.08 2.91
N ILE A 113 10.76 -4.09 3.22
CA ILE A 113 9.62 -3.98 4.13
C ILE A 113 9.78 -5.04 5.22
N ASN A 114 9.72 -4.57 6.47
CA ASN A 114 9.63 -5.44 7.65
C ASN A 114 8.23 -5.27 8.22
N ALA A 115 7.43 -6.35 8.23
CA ALA A 115 6.04 -6.31 8.64
C ALA A 115 5.66 -7.55 9.46
N TRP A 116 4.73 -7.34 10.39
CA TRP A 116 4.12 -8.41 11.18
C TRP A 116 2.81 -8.82 10.53
N LEU A 117 2.69 -10.10 10.21
CA LEU A 117 1.49 -10.68 9.62
C LEU A 117 0.86 -11.71 10.55
N PRO A 118 -0.48 -11.73 10.69
CA PRO A 118 -1.14 -12.76 11.46
C PRO A 118 -0.84 -14.15 10.88
N LYS A 119 -0.39 -15.08 11.73
CA LYS A 119 -0.20 -16.49 11.35
C LYS A 119 -1.45 -17.08 10.68
N SER A 120 -2.64 -16.64 11.09
CA SER A 120 -3.92 -17.07 10.52
C SER A 120 -4.08 -16.83 9.01
N PHE A 121 -3.25 -15.99 8.39
CA PHE A 121 -3.24 -15.82 6.93
C PHE A 121 -2.65 -17.02 6.19
N PHE A 122 -1.81 -17.79 6.88
CA PHE A 122 -0.95 -18.80 6.28
C PHE A 122 -1.26 -20.21 6.80
N ILE A 123 -2.50 -20.45 7.21
CA ILE A 123 -2.99 -21.79 7.59
C ILE A 123 -4.10 -22.20 6.62
N GLU A 124 -4.29 -23.51 6.42
CA GLU A 124 -5.25 -24.07 5.44
C GLU A 124 -6.71 -23.60 5.66
N GLU A 125 -7.13 -23.49 6.91
CA GLU A 125 -8.46 -23.01 7.28
C GLU A 125 -8.35 -21.63 7.94
N PRO A 126 -8.10 -20.56 7.15
CA PRO A 126 -7.89 -19.24 7.70
C PRO A 126 -9.19 -18.70 8.29
N ARG A 127 -9.08 -18.16 9.50
CA ARG A 127 -10.19 -17.47 10.18
C ARG A 127 -10.28 -16.00 9.81
N VAL A 128 -9.16 -15.44 9.35
CA VAL A 128 -9.02 -14.05 8.95
C VAL A 128 -8.59 -14.05 7.50
N PHE A 129 -9.40 -13.44 6.65
CA PHE A 129 -9.07 -13.22 5.25
C PHE A 129 -8.35 -11.88 5.11
N GLY A 130 -7.43 -11.78 4.15
CA GLY A 130 -6.67 -10.55 3.91
C GLY A 130 -5.21 -10.74 3.53
N SER A 131 -4.73 -11.99 3.40
CA SER A 131 -3.41 -12.32 2.85
C SER A 131 -3.18 -11.58 1.53
N ASP A 132 -4.15 -11.62 0.64
CA ASP A 132 -4.04 -11.05 -0.70
C ASP A 132 -3.94 -9.53 -0.63
N THR A 133 -4.82 -8.88 0.15
CA THR A 133 -4.77 -7.43 0.35
C THR A 133 -3.45 -6.99 0.99
N ALA A 134 -2.91 -7.78 1.91
CA ALA A 134 -1.61 -7.52 2.50
C ALA A 134 -0.48 -7.67 1.47
N ALA A 135 -0.50 -8.74 0.67
CA ALA A 135 0.46 -8.96 -0.42
C ALA A 135 0.47 -7.78 -1.41
N HIS A 136 -0.71 -7.34 -1.86
CA HIS A 136 -0.83 -6.20 -2.77
C HIS A 136 -0.30 -4.90 -2.13
N ARG A 137 -0.64 -4.67 -0.86
CA ARG A 137 -0.15 -3.48 -0.13
C ARG A 137 1.38 -3.47 -0.03
N TYR A 138 2.00 -4.60 0.28
CA TYR A 138 3.45 -4.67 0.45
C TYR A 138 4.19 -4.64 -0.89
N GLY A 139 3.71 -5.35 -1.92
CA GLY A 139 4.27 -5.28 -3.27
C GLY A 139 4.23 -3.86 -3.82
N GLY A 140 3.09 -3.18 -3.70
CA GLY A 140 2.96 -1.78 -4.12
C GLY A 140 3.80 -0.81 -3.27
N ALA A 141 4.01 -1.09 -1.98
CA ALA A 141 4.88 -0.27 -1.15
C ALA A 141 6.38 -0.43 -1.51
N LEU A 142 6.82 -1.64 -1.89
CA LEU A 142 8.20 -1.87 -2.39
C LEU A 142 8.46 -1.09 -3.67
N ALA A 143 7.56 -1.17 -4.65
CA ALA A 143 7.65 -0.38 -5.88
C ALA A 143 7.51 1.13 -5.59
N GLY A 144 6.67 1.49 -4.63
CA GLY A 144 6.47 2.86 -4.17
C GLY A 144 7.73 3.51 -3.61
N HIS A 145 8.62 2.77 -2.95
CA HIS A 145 9.89 3.31 -2.45
C HIS A 145 10.80 3.82 -3.57
N GLU A 146 10.85 3.13 -4.71
CA GLU A 146 11.64 3.57 -5.88
C GLU A 146 11.13 4.90 -6.41
N ARG A 147 9.80 5.00 -6.57
CA ARG A 147 9.13 6.23 -6.99
C ARG A 147 9.36 7.36 -6.00
N ASP A 148 9.17 7.09 -4.71
CA ASP A 148 9.29 8.13 -3.68
C ASP A 148 10.74 8.65 -3.62
N PHE A 149 11.74 7.77 -3.72
CA PHE A 149 13.15 8.16 -3.83
C PHE A 149 13.41 9.03 -5.06
N PHE A 150 12.91 8.62 -6.22
CA PHE A 150 13.03 9.38 -7.47
C PHE A 150 12.39 10.77 -7.38
N VAL A 151 11.17 10.85 -6.83
CA VAL A 151 10.47 12.12 -6.60
C VAL A 151 11.22 13.01 -5.61
N ASP A 152 11.81 12.43 -4.56
CA ASP A 152 12.63 13.19 -3.61
C ASP A 152 13.90 13.79 -4.23
N GLN A 153 14.50 13.13 -5.21
CA GLN A 153 15.59 13.72 -5.99
C GLN A 153 15.08 14.84 -6.91
N LEU A 154 13.94 14.64 -7.57
CA LEU A 154 13.35 15.66 -8.45
C LEU A 154 12.98 16.95 -7.71
N ARG A 155 12.66 16.88 -6.41
CA ARG A 155 12.39 18.08 -5.59
C ARG A 155 13.57 19.03 -5.49
N GLN A 156 14.78 18.55 -5.72
CA GLN A 156 16.01 19.35 -5.69
C GLN A 156 16.29 20.03 -7.05
N ALA A 157 15.49 19.72 -8.08
CA ALA A 157 15.65 20.31 -9.40
C ALA A 157 15.36 21.82 -9.40
N PRO A 158 15.94 22.59 -10.35
CA PRO A 158 15.68 24.01 -10.48
C PRO A 158 14.19 24.32 -10.63
N LEU A 159 13.71 25.29 -9.84
CA LEU A 159 12.31 25.70 -9.85
C LEU A 159 12.12 26.91 -10.77
N VAL A 160 11.24 26.75 -11.76
CA VAL A 160 10.75 27.87 -12.58
C VAL A 160 9.39 28.29 -12.04
N GLN A 161 9.27 29.55 -11.63
CA GLN A 161 8.01 30.09 -11.13
C GLN A 161 7.03 30.29 -12.28
N ALA A 162 5.81 29.80 -12.12
CA ALA A 162 4.73 30.05 -13.07
C ALA A 162 4.15 31.45 -12.85
N ASN A 163 3.90 32.17 -13.94
CA ASN A 163 3.15 33.41 -13.93
C ASN A 163 1.66 33.11 -13.77
N ALA A 164 1.01 33.67 -12.75
CA ALA A 164 -0.41 33.40 -12.48
C ALA A 164 -1.35 33.92 -13.59
N ASP A 165 -0.91 34.93 -14.34
CA ASP A 165 -1.73 35.59 -15.37
C ASP A 165 -1.72 34.86 -16.73
N ASP A 166 -0.74 33.98 -16.95
CA ASP A 166 -0.59 33.25 -18.21
C ASP A 166 -1.22 31.85 -18.12
N PRO A 167 -1.88 31.34 -19.18
CA PRO A 167 -2.38 29.98 -19.19
C PRO A 167 -1.26 28.95 -18.95
N LEU A 168 -1.48 28.03 -18.00
CA LEU A 168 -0.48 27.04 -17.58
C LEU A 168 0.06 26.20 -18.74
N ALA A 169 -0.82 25.73 -19.64
CA ALA A 169 -0.40 25.00 -20.83
C ALA A 169 0.57 25.83 -21.69
N THR A 170 0.30 27.12 -21.93
CA THR A 170 1.17 27.99 -22.72
C THR A 170 2.56 28.14 -22.08
N GLN A 171 2.61 28.31 -20.77
CA GLN A 171 3.87 28.39 -20.02
C GLN A 171 4.66 27.07 -20.11
N LEU A 172 3.98 25.93 -19.98
CA LEU A 172 4.62 24.62 -20.10
C LEU A 172 5.18 24.39 -21.51
N ARG A 173 4.45 24.76 -22.58
CA ARG A 173 4.98 24.67 -23.95
C ARG A 173 6.24 25.52 -24.14
N ALA A 174 6.25 26.74 -23.58
CA ALA A 174 7.42 27.62 -23.65
C ALA A 174 8.62 27.02 -22.90
N LEU A 175 8.40 26.42 -21.73
CA LEU A 175 9.42 25.71 -20.97
C LEU A 175 9.97 24.51 -21.74
N LEU A 176 9.10 23.68 -22.33
CA LEU A 176 9.51 22.55 -23.15
C LEU A 176 10.33 22.98 -24.36
N ALA A 177 9.90 24.04 -25.06
CA ALA A 177 10.63 24.58 -26.19
C ALA A 177 12.04 25.08 -25.78
N ALA A 178 12.17 25.69 -24.59
CA ALA A 178 13.47 26.11 -24.05
C ALA A 178 14.36 24.90 -23.72
N LEU A 179 13.83 23.89 -23.04
CA LEU A 179 14.58 22.65 -22.72
C LEU A 179 15.06 21.94 -23.99
N ILE A 180 14.20 21.85 -25.02
CA ILE A 180 14.55 21.26 -26.31
C ILE A 180 15.64 22.08 -27.01
N ALA A 181 15.54 23.42 -26.98
CA ALA A 181 16.56 24.30 -27.54
C ALA A 181 17.92 24.15 -26.84
N ASP A 182 17.91 23.87 -25.53
CA ASP A 182 19.10 23.56 -24.73
C ASP A 182 19.58 22.10 -24.90
N GLY A 183 18.92 21.34 -25.78
CA GLY A 183 19.31 20.00 -26.20
C GLY A 183 18.84 18.89 -25.27
N PHE A 184 17.89 19.12 -24.38
CA PHE A 184 17.22 18.08 -23.60
C PHE A 184 16.14 17.37 -24.42
N GLN A 185 15.76 16.17 -23.99
CA GLN A 185 14.65 15.39 -24.55
C GLN A 185 13.63 15.07 -23.45
N PRO A 186 12.73 16.00 -23.13
CA PRO A 186 11.67 15.73 -22.17
C PRO A 186 10.83 14.51 -22.58
N ASP A 187 10.75 13.51 -21.70
CA ASP A 187 10.10 12.22 -21.96
C ASP A 187 9.12 11.80 -20.86
N LEU A 188 9.05 12.56 -19.76
CA LEU A 188 8.07 12.35 -18.70
C LEU A 188 7.59 13.67 -18.07
N LEU A 189 6.27 13.81 -17.95
CA LEU A 189 5.63 14.89 -17.21
C LEU A 189 4.98 14.33 -15.95
N LEU A 190 5.41 14.79 -14.78
CA LEU A 190 4.80 14.44 -13.49
C LEU A 190 3.94 15.60 -12.99
N THR A 191 2.71 15.28 -12.63
CA THR A 191 1.72 16.26 -12.18
C THR A 191 1.21 15.90 -10.78
N PRO A 192 0.89 16.88 -9.92
CA PRO A 192 0.19 16.60 -8.68
C PRO A 192 -1.18 16.05 -8.98
N PHE A 193 -1.72 15.25 -8.06
CA PHE A 193 -3.10 14.79 -8.12
C PHE A 193 -4.08 15.95 -7.81
N ASN A 194 -4.19 16.90 -8.74
CA ASN A 194 -5.04 18.09 -8.64
C ASN A 194 -5.82 18.29 -9.95
N TRP A 195 -7.15 18.19 -9.85
CA TRP A 195 -8.05 18.25 -11.01
C TRP A 195 -7.96 19.59 -11.76
N THR A 196 -7.76 20.71 -11.05
CA THR A 196 -7.64 22.04 -11.65
C THR A 196 -6.38 22.15 -12.48
N VAL A 197 -5.26 21.61 -11.99
CA VAL A 197 -3.99 21.57 -12.73
C VAL A 197 -4.15 20.72 -13.99
N MET A 198 -4.73 19.52 -13.87
CA MET A 198 -4.93 18.61 -15.01
C MET A 198 -5.83 19.23 -16.10
N GLN A 199 -6.92 19.91 -15.73
CA GLN A 199 -7.77 20.60 -16.71
C GLN A 199 -7.04 21.77 -17.39
N SER A 200 -6.20 22.49 -16.65
CA SER A 200 -5.47 23.64 -17.17
C SER A 200 -4.32 23.26 -18.10
N LEU A 201 -3.80 22.04 -17.96
CA LEU A 201 -2.73 21.51 -18.81
C LEU A 201 -3.21 21.12 -20.21
N GLN A 202 -4.50 20.99 -20.48
CA GLN A 202 -5.01 20.59 -21.80
C GLN A 202 -4.39 19.27 -22.31
N VAL A 203 -4.20 18.30 -21.41
CA VAL A 203 -3.65 16.98 -21.77
C VAL A 203 -4.59 16.22 -22.72
N GLU A 204 -4.01 15.49 -23.65
CA GLU A 204 -4.72 14.48 -24.44
C GLU A 204 -4.87 13.22 -23.58
N LEU A 205 -6.10 12.82 -23.27
CA LEU A 205 -6.33 11.71 -22.34
C LEU A 205 -6.10 10.34 -23.00
N TYR A 206 -5.53 9.40 -22.25
CA TYR A 206 -5.44 8.00 -22.68
C TYR A 206 -6.81 7.30 -22.64
N ARG A 207 -6.97 6.22 -23.43
CA ARG A 207 -8.22 5.41 -23.45
C ARG A 207 -8.68 4.95 -22.08
N GLY A 208 -7.75 4.52 -21.22
CA GLY A 208 -8.05 4.13 -19.83
C GLY A 208 -8.54 5.27 -18.93
N ALA A 209 -8.30 6.53 -19.33
CA ALA A 209 -8.72 7.75 -18.64
C ALA A 209 -9.88 8.47 -19.36
N GLY A 210 -10.51 7.83 -20.36
CA GLY A 210 -11.66 8.38 -21.10
C GLY A 210 -11.32 9.23 -22.32
N GLY A 211 -10.09 9.15 -22.84
CA GLY A 211 -9.72 9.74 -24.12
C GLY A 211 -9.54 8.73 -25.25
N GLU A 212 -8.77 9.11 -26.28
CA GLU A 212 -8.68 8.35 -27.55
C GLU A 212 -7.29 7.80 -27.84
N ILE A 213 -6.25 8.35 -27.20
CA ILE A 213 -4.86 7.95 -27.44
C ILE A 213 -4.46 6.74 -26.58
N GLU A 214 -3.53 5.94 -27.08
CA GLU A 214 -3.01 4.78 -26.36
C GLU A 214 -1.91 5.19 -25.36
N PRO A 215 -1.89 4.60 -24.15
CA PRO A 215 -0.79 4.81 -23.23
C PRO A 215 0.51 4.21 -23.79
N PRO A 216 1.68 4.72 -23.36
CA PRO A 216 2.96 4.11 -23.72
C PRO A 216 3.05 2.68 -23.18
N GLU A 217 3.84 1.82 -23.84
CA GLU A 217 3.95 0.39 -23.49
C GLU A 217 4.35 0.16 -22.02
N TRP A 218 5.24 1.00 -21.48
CA TRP A 218 5.66 0.90 -20.07
C TRP A 218 4.52 1.19 -19.08
N ALA A 219 3.45 1.86 -19.50
CA ALA A 219 2.26 2.14 -18.70
C ALA A 219 1.12 1.13 -18.95
N ALA A 220 1.38 0.04 -19.67
CA ALA A 220 0.36 -0.96 -20.00
C ALA A 220 0.00 -1.90 -18.84
N THR A 221 0.72 -1.89 -17.72
CA THR A 221 0.34 -2.65 -16.51
C THR A 221 -0.73 -1.92 -15.70
N ASP A 222 -1.38 -2.60 -14.77
CA ASP A 222 -2.45 -1.99 -13.97
C ASP A 222 -1.94 -0.83 -13.11
N GLY A 223 -0.77 -0.97 -12.49
CA GLY A 223 -0.13 0.13 -11.76
C GLY A 223 0.28 1.29 -12.67
N GLY A 224 0.77 1.00 -13.88
CA GLY A 224 1.09 2.02 -14.89
C GLY A 224 -0.14 2.78 -15.38
N ARG A 225 -1.25 2.08 -15.66
CA ARG A 225 -2.54 2.66 -16.06
C ARG A 225 -3.18 3.51 -14.97
N GLY A 226 -2.97 3.16 -13.70
CA GLY A 226 -3.45 3.96 -12.57
C GLY A 226 -2.80 5.35 -12.52
N VAL A 227 -1.53 5.43 -12.93
CA VAL A 227 -0.70 6.63 -12.82
C VAL A 227 -0.70 7.48 -14.10
N ALA A 228 -0.49 6.86 -15.26
CA ALA A 228 -0.47 7.52 -16.55
C ALA A 228 -1.91 7.92 -16.97
N PHE A 229 -2.12 9.19 -17.32
CA PHE A 229 -3.47 9.70 -17.61
C PHE A 229 -3.63 10.35 -18.98
N GLY A 230 -2.53 10.78 -19.59
CA GLY A 230 -2.56 11.36 -20.91
C GLY A 230 -1.18 11.75 -21.42
N ALA A 231 -1.14 12.56 -22.46
CA ALA A 231 0.06 13.15 -23.01
C ALA A 231 -0.09 14.67 -23.12
N PHE A 232 1.01 15.40 -22.95
CA PHE A 232 1.10 16.83 -23.21
C PHE A 232 2.14 17.05 -24.31
N ASP A 233 1.71 17.55 -25.48
CA ASP A 233 2.57 17.73 -26.66
C ASP A 233 3.40 16.46 -27.00
N GLY A 234 2.78 15.28 -26.85
CA GLY A 234 3.42 13.97 -27.09
C GLY A 234 4.24 13.41 -25.92
N ILE A 235 4.42 14.16 -24.84
CA ILE A 235 5.14 13.71 -23.64
C ILE A 235 4.16 13.01 -22.68
N PRO A 236 4.39 11.75 -22.27
CA PRO A 236 3.55 11.07 -21.31
C PRO A 236 3.40 11.84 -20.00
N ALA A 237 2.15 12.00 -19.56
CA ALA A 237 1.77 12.67 -18.32
C ALA A 237 1.27 11.66 -17.28
N CYS A 238 1.87 11.74 -16.09
CA CYS A 238 1.63 10.87 -14.94
C CYS A 238 1.14 11.68 -13.74
N ARG A 239 0.24 11.08 -12.95
CA ARG A 239 -0.25 11.62 -11.69
C ARG A 239 0.57 11.07 -10.53
N ILE A 240 1.13 11.97 -9.74
CA ILE A 240 1.87 11.61 -8.53
C ILE A 240 1.04 12.05 -7.33
N HIS A 241 0.69 11.07 -6.48
CA HIS A 241 -0.18 11.30 -5.31
C HIS A 241 0.55 11.94 -4.12
N ARG A 242 1.88 11.88 -4.09
CA ARG A 242 2.69 12.41 -2.99
C ARG A 242 3.98 12.97 -3.53
N GLY A 243 4.41 14.11 -3.01
CA GLY A 243 5.75 14.62 -3.29
C GLY A 243 5.76 15.93 -4.08
N LEU A 244 4.77 16.15 -4.93
CA LEU A 244 4.75 17.24 -5.91
C LEU A 244 3.54 18.16 -5.77
N ASP A 245 2.97 18.28 -4.58
CA ASP A 245 1.67 18.91 -4.32
C ASP A 245 1.53 20.34 -4.89
N ASP A 246 2.65 21.05 -5.06
CA ASP A 246 2.75 22.44 -5.50
C ASP A 246 3.41 22.65 -6.88
N ARG A 247 3.80 21.58 -7.59
CA ARG A 247 4.63 21.71 -8.80
C ARG A 247 4.36 20.66 -9.86
N ILE A 248 4.52 21.05 -11.11
CA ILE A 248 4.63 20.14 -12.26
C ILE A 248 6.11 19.93 -12.55
N VAL A 249 6.50 18.69 -12.83
CA VAL A 249 7.88 18.36 -13.14
C VAL A 249 7.98 17.82 -14.55
N VAL A 250 8.90 18.39 -15.31
CA VAL A 250 9.30 17.92 -16.64
C VAL A 250 10.64 17.23 -16.49
N VAL A 251 10.77 16.00 -16.99
CA VAL A 251 11.98 15.19 -16.86
C VAL A 251 12.44 14.71 -18.23
N ASP A 252 13.76 14.73 -18.43
CA ASP A 252 14.48 13.91 -19.42
C ASP A 252 15.11 12.77 -18.62
N LEU A 253 14.47 11.61 -18.63
CA LEU A 253 14.83 10.48 -17.77
C LEU A 253 16.27 10.01 -18.03
N SER A 254 16.68 10.00 -19.30
CA SER A 254 18.02 9.56 -19.73
C SER A 254 19.16 10.42 -19.19
N ARG A 255 18.89 11.72 -18.96
CA ARG A 255 19.87 12.67 -18.41
C ARG A 255 19.73 12.89 -16.92
N PHE A 256 18.55 12.64 -16.36
CA PHE A 256 18.28 12.89 -14.95
C PHE A 256 18.97 11.86 -14.05
N ALA A 257 18.91 10.58 -14.42
CA ALA A 257 19.44 9.50 -13.60
C ALA A 257 20.02 8.38 -14.45
N ILE A 258 20.97 7.65 -13.86
CA ILE A 258 21.36 6.31 -14.31
C ILE A 258 20.82 5.35 -13.26
N TRP A 259 19.85 4.54 -13.66
CA TRP A 259 19.29 3.50 -12.81
C TRP A 259 20.09 2.22 -12.99
N ARG A 260 20.67 1.69 -11.91
CA ARG A 260 21.49 0.48 -11.97
C ARG A 260 20.77 -0.70 -11.35
N ASP A 261 20.69 -1.78 -12.13
CA ASP A 261 20.13 -3.05 -11.69
C ASP A 261 21.24 -4.09 -11.59
N TRP A 262 21.45 -4.61 -10.38
CA TRP A 262 22.38 -5.71 -10.11
C TRP A 262 21.75 -7.10 -10.26
N ILE A 263 20.43 -7.15 -10.39
CA ILE A 263 19.67 -8.36 -10.71
C ILE A 263 19.09 -8.13 -12.10
N PRO A 264 19.33 -9.01 -13.10
CA PRO A 264 18.74 -8.85 -14.42
C PRO A 264 17.22 -8.73 -14.36
N GLY A 265 16.68 -7.62 -14.89
CA GLY A 265 15.27 -7.25 -14.78
C GLY A 265 14.89 -6.55 -13.46
N GLY A 266 15.70 -6.69 -12.41
CA GLY A 266 15.50 -6.07 -11.10
C GLY A 266 14.23 -6.54 -10.37
N GLU A 267 13.55 -7.55 -10.91
CA GLU A 267 12.22 -7.97 -10.46
C GLU A 267 12.29 -8.95 -9.29
N ALA A 268 13.40 -9.62 -9.02
CA ALA A 268 13.43 -10.65 -7.98
C ALA A 268 13.33 -10.06 -6.56
N ILE A 269 12.28 -10.46 -5.83
CA ILE A 269 12.13 -10.20 -4.40
C ILE A 269 12.64 -11.41 -3.61
N SER A 270 13.42 -11.15 -2.56
CA SER A 270 13.75 -12.17 -1.56
C SER A 270 12.75 -12.13 -0.41
N PHE A 271 12.29 -13.30 0.01
CA PHE A 271 11.38 -13.44 1.14
C PHE A 271 12.09 -14.14 2.29
N GLN A 272 11.93 -13.60 3.49
CA GLN A 272 12.32 -14.25 4.72
C GLN A 272 11.13 -14.24 5.67
N PHE A 273 10.66 -15.43 6.03
CA PHE A 273 9.59 -15.61 7.00
C PHE A 273 10.19 -16.19 8.28
N ASP A 274 10.33 -15.34 9.28
CA ASP A 274 10.72 -15.76 10.62
C ASP A 274 9.48 -15.96 11.49
N TYR A 275 9.44 -17.06 12.22
CA TYR A 275 8.43 -17.31 13.25
C TYR A 275 9.02 -17.00 14.60
N LEU A 276 8.32 -16.16 15.37
CA LEU A 276 8.70 -15.83 16.72
C LEU A 276 7.63 -16.36 17.68
N ASN A 277 8.09 -17.08 18.71
CA ASN A 277 7.22 -17.42 19.83
C ASN A 277 6.90 -16.16 20.67
N GLU A 278 5.92 -16.25 21.57
CA GLU A 278 5.46 -15.11 22.38
C GLU A 278 6.61 -14.41 23.14
N VAL A 279 7.55 -15.18 23.69
CA VAL A 279 8.71 -14.66 24.42
C VAL A 279 9.67 -13.93 23.50
N GLU A 280 9.96 -14.49 22.33
CA GLU A 280 10.82 -13.85 21.32
C GLU A 280 10.17 -12.60 20.75
N ALA A 281 8.85 -12.61 20.52
CA ALA A 281 8.11 -11.46 20.05
C ALA A 281 8.08 -10.33 21.09
N GLU A 282 7.90 -10.65 22.38
CA GLU A 282 7.98 -9.67 23.48
C GLU A 282 9.38 -9.08 23.65
N GLN A 283 10.42 -9.92 23.57
CA GLN A 283 11.81 -9.46 23.60
C GLN A 283 12.13 -8.55 22.42
N LEU A 284 11.75 -8.95 21.20
CA LEU A 284 11.96 -8.13 20.02
C LEU A 284 11.15 -6.83 20.08
N ALA A 285 9.94 -6.83 20.64
CA ALA A 285 9.14 -5.63 20.85
C ALA A 285 9.73 -4.69 21.93
N HIS A 286 10.48 -5.23 22.87
CA HIS A 286 11.24 -4.45 23.87
C HIS A 286 12.55 -3.89 23.30
N ASP A 287 13.26 -4.66 22.48
CA ASP A 287 14.57 -4.30 21.92
C ASP A 287 14.47 -3.46 20.65
N THR A 288 13.39 -3.61 19.88
CA THR A 288 13.09 -2.73 18.77
C THR A 288 12.55 -1.43 19.36
N PRO A 289 13.23 -0.27 19.22
CA PRO A 289 12.61 0.99 19.61
C PRO A 289 11.29 1.04 18.86
N ARG A 290 10.16 1.20 19.57
CA ARG A 290 8.85 1.38 18.96
C ARG A 290 9.02 2.43 17.88
N ARG A 291 9.20 2.01 16.63
CA ARG A 291 8.95 2.87 15.49
C ARG A 291 7.45 3.05 15.63
N ALA A 292 7.07 4.19 16.20
CA ALA A 292 5.71 4.67 16.09
C ALA A 292 5.28 4.38 14.64
N PRO A 293 4.04 3.96 14.37
CA PRO A 293 3.52 4.10 13.01
C PRO A 293 3.94 5.51 12.60
N ARG A 294 4.77 5.65 11.55
CA ARG A 294 5.34 6.95 11.19
C ARG A 294 4.17 7.91 11.12
N GLN A 295 3.96 8.68 12.19
CA GLN A 295 3.25 9.93 12.09
C GLN A 295 4.25 10.71 11.26
N TYR A 296 3.99 10.79 9.97
CA TYR A 296 4.58 11.79 9.11
C TYR A 296 4.05 13.14 9.62
N GLY A 297 4.55 13.55 10.79
CA GLY A 297 4.38 14.86 11.35
C GLY A 297 5.38 15.75 10.66
N SER A 298 4.87 16.66 9.85
CA SER A 298 5.59 17.86 9.43
C SER A 298 6.04 18.60 10.69
N THR A 299 7.31 18.45 11.06
CA THR A 299 7.94 19.41 11.97
C THR A 299 8.22 20.68 11.18
N PHE A 300 7.26 21.60 11.25
CA PHE A 300 7.52 23.02 10.97
C PHE A 300 8.44 23.54 12.07
N ALA A 301 9.64 23.97 11.70
CA ALA A 301 10.43 24.91 12.49
C ALA A 301 10.13 26.31 11.97
N SER A 302 9.71 27.18 12.90
CA SER A 302 9.42 28.61 12.69
C SER A 302 10.67 29.41 12.36
#